data_AF-A0A7S1PWA7-F1
#
_entry.id   AF-A0A7S1PWA7-F1
#
_cell.length_a   1.000
_cell.length_b   1.000
_cell.length_c   1.000
_cell.angle_alpha   90.00
_cell.angle_beta   90.00
_cell.angle_gamma   90.00
#
_symmetry.space_group_name_H-M   'P 1'
#
loop_
_entity.id
_entity.type
_entity.pdbx_description
1 polymer ?
#
loop_
_entity_poly.entity_id
_entity_poly.type
_entity_poly.pdbx_seq_one_letter_code
_entity_poly.pdbx_strand_id
1 'polypeptide(L)'
;ALTRVLTQRFRVGAFDPPEIVAYRSIPASVIDSPAHREAALRAAREAVVLLANPAGALPLPSRALAVAVVGPMADRAQGQLGGKSDYSPSFVVTHWQGIRSRVERLRGTARRP
;
A
#
# COMPACT_ATOMS: atom_id res chain seq x y z
N ALA A 1 38.49 -0.08 -1.41
CA ALA A 1 37.15 0.56 -1.29
C ALA A 1 36.76 1.33 -2.55
N LEU A 2 37.65 2.20 -3.07
CA LEU A 2 37.39 3.03 -4.25
C LEU A 2 36.89 2.26 -5.49
N THR A 3 37.60 1.20 -5.89
CA THR A 3 37.24 0.40 -7.07
C THR A 3 35.80 -0.10 -6.98
N ARG A 4 35.35 -0.61 -5.83
CA ARG A 4 33.99 -1.12 -5.65
C ARG A 4 32.94 -0.02 -5.85
N VAL A 5 33.14 1.15 -5.26
CA VAL A 5 32.20 2.27 -5.38
C VAL A 5 32.12 2.76 -6.82
N LEU A 6 33.28 2.96 -7.47
CA LEU A 6 33.32 3.42 -8.85
C LEU A 6 32.73 2.40 -9.81
N THR A 7 33.00 1.10 -9.63
CA THR A 7 32.37 0.04 -10.44
C THR A 7 30.85 0.10 -10.36
N GLN A 8 30.25 0.32 -9.17
CA GLN A 8 28.79 0.45 -9.08
C GLN A 8 28.29 1.72 -9.78
N ARG A 9 28.99 2.84 -9.65
CA ARG A 9 28.62 4.10 -10.32
C ARG A 9 28.70 3.98 -11.85
N PHE A 10 29.68 3.26 -12.39
CA PHE A 10 29.74 2.92 -13.82
C PHE A 10 28.62 1.96 -14.23
N ARG A 11 28.31 0.93 -13.42
CA ARG A 11 27.23 -0.03 -13.74
C ARG A 11 25.85 0.59 -13.81
N VAL A 12 25.56 1.55 -12.93
CA VAL A 12 24.34 2.32 -13.07
C VAL A 12 24.48 3.28 -14.25
N GLY A 13 25.66 3.79 -14.60
CA GLY A 13 25.81 4.73 -15.71
C GLY A 13 25.79 6.19 -15.24
N ALA A 14 26.25 6.43 -14.01
CA ALA A 14 26.35 7.78 -13.44
C ALA A 14 27.33 8.69 -14.18
N PHE A 15 28.15 8.13 -15.10
CA PHE A 15 29.11 8.84 -15.94
C PHE A 15 28.74 8.82 -17.43
N ASP A 16 27.64 8.16 -17.79
CA ASP A 16 27.21 8.01 -19.18
C ASP A 16 26.32 9.20 -19.61
N PRO A 17 26.21 9.49 -20.92
CA PRO A 17 25.28 10.48 -21.43
C PRO A 17 23.83 10.22 -20.96
N PRO A 18 23.08 11.27 -20.54
CA PRO A 18 21.71 11.15 -20.06
C PRO A 18 20.79 10.27 -20.91
N GLU A 19 20.97 10.33 -22.23
CA GLU A 19 20.12 9.77 -23.26
C GLU A 19 20.19 8.24 -23.31
N ILE A 20 21.30 7.66 -22.85
CA ILE A 20 21.51 6.21 -22.83
C ILE A 20 21.27 5.58 -21.45
N VAL A 21 20.97 6.40 -20.43
CA VAL A 21 20.72 5.93 -19.05
C VAL A 21 19.24 5.63 -18.84
N ALA A 22 18.89 4.35 -18.88
CA ALA A 22 17.49 3.87 -18.89
C ALA A 22 16.62 4.38 -17.74
N TYR A 23 17.17 4.57 -16.54
CA TYR A 23 16.38 5.04 -15.39
C TYR A 23 16.26 6.57 -15.31
N ARG A 24 17.05 7.32 -16.10
CA ARG A 24 16.97 8.79 -16.14
C ARG A 24 15.77 9.30 -16.94
N SER A 25 15.24 8.47 -17.84
CA SER A 25 14.03 8.77 -18.62
C SER A 25 12.73 8.45 -17.88
N ILE A 26 12.78 7.84 -16.69
CA ILE A 26 11.58 7.52 -15.91
C ILE A 26 10.99 8.82 -15.35
N PRO A 27 9.77 9.21 -15.74
CA PRO A 27 9.17 10.44 -15.24
C PRO A 27 8.70 10.29 -13.80
N ALA A 28 8.65 11.42 -13.09
CA ALA A 28 8.12 11.48 -11.72
C ALA A 28 6.66 10.99 -11.62
N SER A 29 5.89 11.01 -12.71
CA SER A 29 4.52 10.47 -12.76
C SER A 29 4.43 8.97 -12.52
N VAL A 30 5.54 8.22 -12.63
CA VAL A 30 5.59 6.80 -12.28
C VAL A 30 5.62 6.59 -10.76
N ILE A 31 6.11 7.57 -9.99
CA ILE A 31 6.14 7.53 -8.53
C ILE A 31 4.70 7.49 -8.01
N ASP A 32 4.40 6.52 -7.15
CA ASP A 32 3.05 6.29 -6.60
C ASP A 32 1.94 6.16 -7.68
N SER A 33 2.30 5.62 -8.85
CA SER A 33 1.35 5.34 -9.92
C SER A 33 0.25 4.34 -9.49
N PRO A 34 -0.91 4.32 -10.17
CA PRO A 34 -1.96 3.35 -9.90
C PRO A 34 -1.47 1.88 -9.92
N ALA A 35 -0.53 1.56 -10.81
CA ALA A 35 0.05 0.22 -10.89
C ALA A 35 0.88 -0.13 -9.65
N HIS A 36 1.67 0.82 -9.12
CA HIS A 36 2.41 0.64 -7.87
C HIS A 36 1.48 0.50 -6.67
N ARG A 37 0.41 1.31 -6.60
CA ARG A 37 -0.60 1.20 -5.54
C ARG A 37 -1.30 -0.16 -5.55
N GLU A 38 -1.63 -0.68 -6.72
CA GLU A 38 -2.23 -2.02 -6.83
C GLU A 38 -1.25 -3.12 -6.42
N ALA A 39 0.03 -3.01 -6.82
CA ALA A 39 1.06 -3.95 -6.38
C ALA A 39 1.24 -3.92 -4.85
N ALA A 40 1.28 -2.73 -4.24
CA ALA A 40 1.35 -2.57 -2.79
C ALA A 40 0.11 -3.15 -2.09
N LEU A 41 -1.09 -2.95 -2.65
CA LEU A 41 -2.33 -3.51 -2.13
C LEU A 41 -2.35 -5.04 -2.18
N ARG A 42 -1.83 -5.65 -3.24
CA ARG A 42 -1.66 -7.12 -3.33
C ARG A 42 -0.69 -7.63 -2.26
N ALA A 43 0.49 -7.03 -2.17
CA ALA A 43 1.48 -7.40 -1.16
C ALA A 43 0.91 -7.27 0.27
N ALA A 44 0.16 -6.20 0.56
CA ALA A 44 -0.50 -6.01 1.85
C ALA A 44 -1.54 -7.10 2.15
N ARG A 45 -2.31 -7.55 1.15
CA ARG A 45 -3.29 -8.64 1.32
C ARG A 45 -2.62 -9.98 1.60
N GLU A 46 -1.48 -10.24 0.97
CA GLU A 46 -0.71 -11.47 1.14
C GLU A 46 0.09 -11.48 2.45
N ALA A 47 0.43 -10.30 2.98
CA ALA A 47 1.19 -10.17 4.22
C ALA A 47 0.37 -10.37 5.50
N VAL A 48 -0.96 -10.34 5.44
CA VAL A 48 -1.82 -10.48 6.63
C VAL A 48 -1.86 -11.95 7.09
N VAL A 49 -1.55 -12.18 8.36
CA VAL A 49 -1.58 -13.51 8.99
C VAL A 49 -2.78 -13.62 9.95
N LEU A 50 -3.61 -14.64 9.75
CA LEU A 50 -4.70 -14.97 10.66
C LEU A 50 -4.18 -15.84 11.82
N LEU A 51 -3.96 -15.23 12.99
CA LEU A 51 -3.42 -15.92 14.16
C LEU A 51 -4.46 -16.80 14.88
N ALA A 52 -5.72 -16.36 14.92
CA ALA A 52 -6.81 -17.08 15.57
C ALA A 52 -8.15 -16.79 14.88
N ASN A 53 -9.02 -17.80 14.79
CA ASN A 53 -10.38 -17.69 14.26
C ASN A 53 -11.36 -18.60 15.02
N PRO A 54 -11.62 -18.32 16.32
CA PRO A 54 -12.52 -19.15 17.11
C PRO A 54 -13.93 -19.15 16.50
N ALA A 55 -14.57 -20.32 16.51
CA ALA A 55 -15.91 -20.52 15.95
C ALA A 55 -16.10 -20.10 14.48
N GLY A 56 -15.02 -19.92 13.71
CA GLY A 56 -15.11 -19.50 12.31
C GLY A 56 -15.69 -18.10 12.12
N ALA A 57 -15.43 -17.17 13.06
CA ALA A 57 -15.96 -15.80 13.04
C ALA A 57 -15.62 -15.00 11.77
N LEU A 58 -14.50 -15.33 11.11
CA LEU A 58 -14.12 -14.78 9.81
C LEU A 58 -14.29 -15.83 8.70
N PRO A 59 -14.68 -15.43 7.47
CA PRO A 59 -14.93 -14.06 7.03
C PRO A 59 -16.27 -13.47 7.53
N LEU A 60 -16.31 -12.15 7.73
CA LEU A 60 -17.54 -11.46 8.14
C LEU A 60 -18.66 -11.60 7.08
N PRO A 61 -19.93 -11.74 7.49
CA PRO A 61 -21.04 -11.90 6.57
C PRO A 61 -21.24 -10.67 5.70
N SER A 62 -21.61 -10.85 4.43
CA SER A 62 -21.68 -9.77 3.44
C SER A 62 -22.93 -8.88 3.52
N ARG A 63 -23.91 -9.22 4.38
CA ARG A 63 -25.21 -8.53 4.49
C ARG A 63 -25.44 -7.93 5.87
N ALA A 64 -26.10 -6.78 5.90
CA ALA A 64 -26.62 -6.11 7.11
C ALA A 64 -25.60 -5.88 8.24
N LEU A 65 -24.35 -5.54 7.89
CA LEU A 65 -23.32 -5.23 8.88
C LEU A 65 -23.41 -3.78 9.38
N ALA A 66 -23.61 -3.63 10.69
CA ALA A 66 -23.13 -2.48 11.45
C ALA A 66 -21.77 -2.88 12.04
N VAL A 67 -20.71 -2.23 11.58
CA VAL A 67 -19.32 -2.52 12.03
C VAL A 67 -18.83 -1.36 12.88
N ALA A 68 -18.51 -1.63 14.14
CA ALA A 68 -17.75 -0.70 14.96
C ALA A 68 -16.25 -0.89 14.69
N VAL A 69 -15.54 0.19 14.36
CA VAL A 69 -14.07 0.19 14.21
C VAL A 69 -13.51 0.97 15.39
N VAL A 70 -12.87 0.27 16.32
CA VAL A 70 -12.44 0.83 17.61
C VAL A 70 -10.96 0.58 17.82
N GLY A 71 -10.28 1.54 18.44
CA GLY A 71 -8.88 1.46 18.82
C GLY A 71 -8.06 2.65 18.31
N PRO A 72 -6.92 2.96 18.94
CA PRO A 72 -6.11 4.14 18.62
C PRO A 72 -5.51 4.12 17.20
N MET A 73 -5.47 2.94 16.54
CA MET A 73 -4.96 2.74 15.18
C MET A 73 -6.05 2.66 14.12
N ALA A 74 -7.33 2.83 14.51
CA ALA A 74 -8.47 2.72 13.59
C ALA A 74 -8.37 3.71 12.42
N ASP A 75 -8.06 4.98 12.72
CA ASP A 75 -7.98 6.06 11.73
C ASP A 75 -6.65 6.82 11.82
N ARG A 76 -5.54 6.09 11.99
CA ARG A 76 -4.20 6.68 12.13
C ARG A 76 -3.25 6.19 11.04
N ALA A 77 -3.11 6.98 9.98
CA ALA A 77 -2.23 6.69 8.85
C ALA A 77 -0.78 6.44 9.29
N GLN A 78 -0.18 7.27 10.16
CA GLN A 78 1.23 7.09 10.54
C GLN A 78 1.50 5.75 11.22
N GLY A 79 0.54 5.23 11.98
CA GLY A 79 0.69 3.92 12.64
C GLY A 79 0.79 2.74 11.66
N GLN A 80 0.30 2.91 10.43
CA GLN A 80 0.31 1.89 9.38
C GLN A 80 1.58 1.90 8.54
N LEU A 81 2.29 3.03 8.49
CA LEU A 81 3.42 3.26 7.59
C LEU A 81 4.75 2.78 8.18
N GLY A 82 4.76 2.35 9.45
CA GLY A 82 5.96 1.92 10.14
C GLY A 82 6.84 3.08 10.63
N GLY A 83 8.13 2.80 10.83
CA GLY A 83 9.05 3.68 11.57
C GLY A 83 9.99 4.56 10.74
N LYS A 84 9.77 4.72 9.43
CA LYS A 84 10.60 5.61 8.59
C LYS A 84 10.09 7.04 8.70
N SER A 85 10.80 7.87 9.46
CA SER A 85 10.42 9.26 9.79
C SER A 85 10.49 10.22 8.60
N ASP A 86 11.25 9.90 7.55
CA ASP A 86 11.41 10.70 6.34
C ASP A 86 10.41 10.32 5.23
N TYR A 87 9.52 9.36 5.48
CA TYR A 87 8.55 8.88 4.51
C TYR A 87 7.21 9.63 4.62
N SER A 88 6.86 10.39 3.57
CA SER A 88 5.57 11.08 3.45
C SER A 88 4.84 10.59 2.19
N PRO A 89 3.88 9.66 2.32
CA PRO A 89 3.17 9.14 1.16
C PRO A 89 2.18 10.18 0.61
N SER A 90 2.10 10.30 -0.71
CA SER A 90 1.08 11.09 -1.43
C SER A 90 -0.33 10.51 -1.30
N PHE A 91 -0.46 9.26 -0.88
CA PHE A 91 -1.74 8.57 -0.73
C PHE A 91 -1.67 7.51 0.38
N VAL A 92 -2.69 7.45 1.22
CA VAL A 92 -2.84 6.45 2.28
C VAL A 92 -4.31 6.16 2.52
N VAL A 93 -4.64 4.91 2.83
CA VAL A 93 -5.97 4.49 3.26
C VAL A 93 -5.88 3.92 4.67
N THR A 94 -6.57 4.56 5.62
CA THR A 94 -6.63 4.06 7.00
C THR A 94 -7.46 2.79 7.11
N HIS A 95 -7.29 2.02 8.20
CA HIS A 95 -8.10 0.84 8.45
C HIS A 95 -9.60 1.18 8.43
N TRP A 96 -9.98 2.28 9.09
CA TRP A 96 -11.35 2.80 9.10
C TRP A 96 -11.83 3.16 7.70
N GLN A 97 -11.05 3.90 6.90
CA GLN A 97 -11.41 4.26 5.53
C GLN A 97 -11.62 3.01 4.65
N GLY A 98 -10.73 2.01 4.77
CA GLY A 98 -10.81 0.75 4.03
C GLY A 98 -12.06 -0.06 4.39
N ILE A 99 -12.34 -0.22 5.69
CA ILE A 99 -13.52 -0.94 6.19
C ILE A 99 -14.79 -0.19 5.78
N ARG A 100 -14.85 1.13 5.98
CA ARG A 100 -15.99 1.98 5.60
C ARG A 100 -16.31 1.85 4.12
N SER A 101 -15.29 2.00 3.26
CA SER A 101 -15.45 1.86 1.80
C SER A 101 -15.98 0.49 1.39
N ARG A 102 -15.57 -0.57 2.11
CA ARG A 102 -16.08 -1.93 1.86
C ARG A 102 -17.54 -2.09 2.30
N VAL A 103 -17.90 -1.60 3.48
CA VAL A 103 -19.27 -1.68 4.01
C VAL A 103 -20.25 -0.86 3.16
N GLU A 104 -19.87 0.35 2.74
CA GLU A 104 -20.67 1.19 1.85
C GLU A 104 -20.92 0.49 0.50
N ARG A 105 -19.90 -0.16 -0.06
CA ARG A 105 -20.04 -0.95 -1.28
C ARG A 105 -21.01 -2.12 -1.13
N LEU A 106 -20.92 -2.86 -0.02
CA LEU A 106 -21.82 -3.98 0.29
C LEU A 106 -23.27 -3.51 0.45
N ARG A 107 -23.49 -2.35 1.10
CA ARG A 107 -24.81 -1.71 1.22
C ARG A 107 -25.35 -1.24 -0.13
N GLY A 108 -24.50 -0.68 -0.99
CA GLY A 108 -24.87 -0.27 -2.35
C GLY A 108 -25.29 -1.45 -3.23
N THR A 109 -24.60 -2.59 -3.15
CA THR A 109 -24.97 -3.81 -3.88
C THR A 109 -26.25 -4.47 -3.37
N ALA A 110 -26.57 -4.34 -2.08
CA ALA A 110 -27.80 -4.90 -1.49
C ALA A 110 -29.07 -4.09 -1.81
N ARG A 111 -28.92 -2.91 -2.44
CA ARG A 111 -30.02 -1.97 -2.75
C ARG A 111 -30.47 -2.01 -4.21
N ARG A 112 -29.86 -2.83 -5.07
CA ARG A 112 -30.34 -3.07 -6.43
C ARG A 112 -31.34 -4.24 -6.42
N PRO A 113 -32.60 -4.03 -6.87
CA PRO A 113 -33.59 -5.09 -7.01
C PRO A 113 -33.17 -6.13 -8.06
#